data_AF-S9RNY7-F1
#
_entry.id   AF-S9RNY7-F1
#
_cell.length_a   1.000
_cell.length_b   1.000
_cell.length_c   1.000
_cell.angle_alpha   90.00
_cell.angle_beta   90.00
_cell.angle_gamma   90.00
#
_symmetry.space_group_name_H-M   'P 1'
#
loop_
_entity.id
_entity.type
_entity.pdbx_description
1 polymer ?
#
loop_
_entity_poly.entity_id
_entity_poly.type
_entity_poly.pdbx_seq_one_letter_code
_entity_poly.pdbx_strand_id
1 'polypeptide(L)'
;MPGYDGYDGAAAHLEAAKRRTRQRSLIRHPQLLKQVVERVRNSWTPEQIGNRLIHEDAHLRVFRKTIYRYMYSKEGMAQEHWWYLPEHRKARRPRRACKRQAPKFDRDVSILFRPDNVAHRRES
;
A
#
# COMPACT_ATOMS: atom_id res chain seq x y z
N MET A 1 -46.33 7.02 29.30
CA MET A 1 -44.97 7.54 29.03
C MET A 1 -44.78 7.54 27.52
N PRO A 2 -44.43 8.69 26.91
CA PRO A 2 -44.55 8.90 25.46
C PRO A 2 -43.52 8.06 24.69
N GLY A 3 -43.97 7.49 23.56
CA GLY A 3 -43.21 6.64 22.66
C GLY A 3 -42.18 7.43 21.86
N TYR A 4 -40.97 6.90 21.81
CA TYR A 4 -39.88 7.41 20.99
C TYR A 4 -39.94 6.73 19.61
N ASP A 5 -40.79 7.25 18.71
CA ASP A 5 -40.72 6.93 17.29
C ASP A 5 -39.61 7.77 16.64
N GLY A 6 -38.37 7.27 16.72
CA GLY A 6 -37.22 7.98 16.17
C GLY A 6 -36.04 7.07 15.85
N TYR A 7 -35.37 7.35 14.72
CA TYR A 7 -34.16 6.68 14.26
C TYR A 7 -33.07 6.67 15.34
N ASP A 8 -32.74 5.48 15.86
CA ASP A 8 -31.60 5.27 16.74
C ASP A 8 -30.34 4.99 15.90
N GLY A 9 -29.49 6.02 15.78
CA GLY A 9 -28.24 5.93 15.04
C GLY A 9 -27.25 4.91 15.61
N ALA A 10 -27.28 4.65 16.92
CA ALA A 10 -26.39 3.65 17.54
C ALA A 10 -26.85 2.23 17.19
N ALA A 11 -28.16 1.95 17.30
CA ALA A 11 -28.73 0.68 16.88
C ALA A 11 -28.52 0.44 15.37
N ALA A 12 -28.76 1.46 14.54
CA ALA A 12 -28.54 1.38 13.10
C ALA A 12 -27.06 1.13 12.74
N HIS A 13 -26.13 1.76 13.45
CA HIS A 13 -24.69 1.54 13.27
C HIS A 13 -24.27 0.12 13.66
N LEU A 14 -24.77 -0.40 14.79
CA LEU A 14 -24.52 -1.77 15.22
C LEU A 14 -25.03 -2.79 14.19
N GLU A 15 -26.25 -2.60 13.66
CA GLU A 15 -26.80 -3.47 12.62
C GLU A 15 -26.01 -3.39 11.30
N ALA A 16 -25.53 -2.21 10.92
CA ALA A 16 -24.64 -2.06 9.77
C ALA A 16 -23.29 -2.77 9.99
N ALA A 17 -22.72 -2.69 11.19
CA ALA A 17 -21.50 -3.39 11.55
C ALA A 17 -21.68 -4.93 11.53
N LYS A 18 -22.80 -5.44 12.06
CA LYS A 18 -23.18 -6.85 12.00
C LYS A 18 -23.33 -7.34 10.55
N ARG A 19 -23.98 -6.56 9.68
CA ARG A 19 -24.06 -6.88 8.24
C ARG A 19 -22.67 -6.93 7.60
N ARG A 20 -21.81 -5.96 7.92
CA ARG A 20 -20.46 -5.84 7.37
C ARG A 20 -19.50 -6.95 7.82
N THR A 21 -19.71 -7.56 8.99
CA THR A 21 -18.93 -8.72 9.45
C THR A 21 -19.36 -10.01 8.76
N ARG A 22 -20.67 -10.24 8.61
CA ARG A 22 -21.24 -11.40 7.90
C ARG A 22 -20.77 -11.51 6.44
N GLN A 23 -20.56 -10.38 5.77
CA GLN A 23 -20.12 -10.33 4.37
C GLN A 23 -18.61 -10.54 4.16
N ARG A 24 -17.83 -10.80 5.23
CA ARG A 24 -16.38 -11.04 5.10
C ARG A 24 -16.11 -12.47 4.65
N SER A 25 -15.88 -12.66 3.36
CA SER A 25 -15.66 -14.00 2.75
C SER A 25 -14.52 -14.78 3.40
N LEU A 26 -13.40 -14.14 3.75
CA LEU A 26 -12.25 -14.80 4.39
C LEU A 26 -12.51 -15.25 5.83
N ILE A 27 -13.42 -14.60 6.55
CA ILE A 27 -13.82 -15.05 7.89
C ILE A 27 -14.84 -16.18 7.79
N ARG A 28 -15.76 -16.08 6.81
CA ARG A 28 -16.78 -17.10 6.56
C ARG A 28 -16.19 -18.44 6.09
N HIS A 29 -15.09 -18.39 5.33
CA HIS A 29 -14.48 -19.57 4.72
C HIS A 29 -13.03 -19.76 5.23
N PRO A 30 -12.83 -20.45 6.37
CA PRO A 30 -11.50 -20.61 6.97
C PRO A 30 -10.54 -21.44 6.10
N GLN A 31 -11.04 -22.35 5.27
CA GLN A 31 -10.22 -23.12 4.33
C GLN A 31 -9.59 -22.21 3.27
N LEU A 32 -10.38 -21.28 2.71
CA LEU A 32 -9.91 -20.28 1.76
C LEU A 32 -8.90 -19.34 2.39
N LEU A 33 -9.13 -18.94 3.65
CA LEU A 33 -8.18 -18.14 4.41
C LEU A 33 -6.83 -18.83 4.56
N LYS A 34 -6.81 -20.12 4.93
CA LYS A 34 -5.56 -20.89 5.06
C LYS A 34 -4.76 -20.88 3.76
N GLN A 35 -5.41 -21.12 2.63
CA GLN A 35 -4.76 -21.09 1.31
C GLN A 35 -4.19 -19.69 0.97
N VAL A 36 -4.95 -18.63 1.26
CA VAL A 36 -4.49 -17.25 1.04
C VAL A 36 -3.28 -16.95 1.91
N VAL A 37 -3.32 -17.29 3.20
CA VAL A 37 -2.21 -17.07 4.14
C VAL A 37 -0.96 -17.84 3.72
N GLU A 38 -1.11 -19.10 3.31
CA GLU A 38 -0.01 -19.92 2.81
C GLU A 38 0.66 -19.30 1.59
N ARG A 39 -0.13 -18.84 0.61
CA ARG A 39 0.41 -18.17 -0.59
C ARG A 39 1.08 -16.83 -0.25
N VAL A 40 0.51 -16.04 0.67
CA VAL A 40 1.12 -14.79 1.13
C VAL A 40 2.46 -15.05 1.84
N ARG A 41 2.56 -16.11 2.66
CA ARG A 41 3.83 -16.52 3.28
C ARG A 41 4.88 -16.91 2.24
N ASN A 42 4.44 -17.50 1.13
CA ASN A 42 5.29 -17.80 -0.03
C ASN A 42 5.62 -16.55 -0.89
N SER A 43 5.43 -15.35 -0.36
CA SER A 43 5.70 -14.06 -1.03
C SER A 43 4.85 -13.78 -2.27
N TRP A 44 3.66 -14.37 -2.39
CA TRP A 44 2.73 -14.04 -3.46
C TRP A 44 2.03 -12.70 -3.20
N THR A 45 1.86 -11.88 -4.24
CA THR A 45 1.09 -10.65 -4.12
C THR A 45 -0.42 -10.97 -4.02
N PRO A 46 -1.21 -10.14 -3.32
CA PRO A 46 -2.68 -10.31 -3.28
C PRO A 46 -3.34 -10.35 -4.66
N GLU A 47 -2.75 -9.68 -5.64
CA GLU A 47 -3.19 -9.70 -7.04
C GLU A 47 -2.91 -11.04 -7.70
N GLN A 48 -1.70 -11.57 -7.53
CA GLN A 48 -1.34 -12.90 -8.01
C GLN A 48 -2.25 -13.98 -7.42
N ILE A 49 -2.55 -13.90 -6.11
CA ILE A 49 -3.41 -14.89 -5.45
C ILE A 49 -4.83 -14.85 -6.02
N GLY A 50 -5.42 -13.66 -6.15
CA GLY A 50 -6.76 -13.51 -6.71
C GLY A 50 -6.85 -14.01 -8.15
N ASN A 51 -5.89 -13.64 -9.00
CA ASN A 51 -5.83 -14.10 -10.38
C ASN A 51 -5.57 -15.60 -10.46
N ARG A 52 -4.73 -16.16 -9.59
CA ARG A 52 -4.44 -17.59 -9.55
C ARG A 52 -5.68 -18.41 -9.21
N LEU A 53 -6.50 -17.95 -8.28
CA LEU A 53 -7.78 -18.59 -7.94
C LEU A 53 -8.79 -18.58 -9.11
N ILE A 54 -8.74 -17.55 -9.96
CA ILE A 54 -9.54 -17.50 -11.20
C ILE A 54 -9.02 -18.54 -12.21
N HIS A 55 -7.69 -18.61 -12.39
CA HIS A 55 -7.07 -19.56 -13.32
C HIS A 55 -7.25 -21.03 -12.92
N GLU A 56 -7.25 -21.33 -11.61
CA GLU A 56 -7.46 -22.67 -11.08
C GLU A 56 -8.96 -23.06 -11.03
N ASP A 57 -9.85 -22.22 -11.57
CA ASP A 57 -11.31 -22.35 -11.52
C ASP A 57 -11.86 -22.66 -10.12
N ALA A 58 -11.24 -22.07 -9.09
CA ALA A 58 -11.61 -22.35 -7.71
C ALA A 58 -13.08 -21.94 -7.46
N HIS A 59 -13.83 -22.82 -6.78
CA HIS A 59 -15.23 -22.57 -6.42
C HIS A 59 -15.40 -21.36 -5.50
N LEU A 60 -14.42 -21.12 -4.62
CA LEU A 60 -14.35 -19.96 -3.75
C LEU A 60 -13.21 -19.04 -4.20
N ARG A 61 -13.55 -17.79 -4.52
CA ARG A 61 -12.60 -16.79 -5.04
C ARG A 61 -12.53 -15.57 -4.12
N VAL A 62 -11.39 -14.90 -4.15
CA VAL A 62 -11.20 -13.60 -3.48
C VAL A 62 -10.56 -12.59 -4.42
N PHE A 63 -11.05 -11.36 -4.35
CA PHE A 63 -10.41 -10.23 -5.00
C PHE A 63 -9.28 -9.66 -4.14
N ARG A 64 -8.29 -9.00 -4.75
CA ARG A 64 -7.13 -8.40 -4.04
C ARG A 64 -7.55 -7.54 -2.84
N LYS A 65 -8.64 -6.76 -3.00
CA LYS A 65 -9.13 -5.86 -1.94
C LYS A 65 -9.63 -6.64 -0.72
N THR A 66 -10.15 -7.84 -0.90
CA THR A 66 -10.62 -8.69 0.20
C THR A 66 -9.45 -9.20 1.02
N ILE A 67 -8.36 -9.60 0.37
CA ILE A 67 -7.12 -10.02 1.04
C ILE A 67 -6.56 -8.84 1.84
N TYR A 68 -6.36 -7.67 1.22
CA TYR A 68 -5.89 -6.48 1.94
C TYR A 68 -6.80 -6.11 3.12
N ARG A 69 -8.11 -6.14 2.93
CA ARG A 69 -9.08 -5.82 3.98
C ARG A 69 -9.00 -6.78 5.17
N TYR A 70 -8.66 -8.05 4.94
CA TYR A 70 -8.44 -9.02 6.01
C TYR A 70 -7.08 -8.84 6.69
N MET A 71 -6.00 -8.65 5.93
CA MET A 71 -4.66 -8.46 6.53
C MET A 71 -4.61 -7.26 7.47
N TYR A 72 -5.27 -6.18 7.11
CA TYR A 72 -5.38 -4.96 7.94
C TYR A 72 -6.60 -4.96 8.88
N SER A 73 -7.33 -6.08 9.03
CA SER A 73 -8.38 -6.19 10.04
C SER A 73 -7.78 -6.58 11.40
N LYS A 74 -8.57 -6.47 12.48
CA LYS A 74 -8.12 -6.84 13.84
C LYS A 74 -7.61 -8.28 13.90
N GLU A 75 -8.28 -9.18 13.19
CA GLU A 75 -7.97 -10.60 13.12
C GLU A 75 -6.66 -10.87 12.35
N GLY A 76 -6.46 -10.21 11.20
CA GLY A 76 -5.25 -10.35 10.40
C GLY A 76 -4.02 -9.71 11.06
N MET A 77 -4.21 -8.57 11.74
CA MET A 77 -3.16 -7.91 12.53
C MET A 77 -2.74 -8.76 13.74
N ALA A 78 -3.69 -9.37 14.45
CA ALA A 78 -3.40 -10.24 15.60
C ALA A 78 -2.56 -11.47 15.23
N GLN A 79 -2.64 -11.92 13.98
CA GLN A 79 -1.87 -13.05 13.45
C GLN A 79 -0.63 -12.61 12.65
N GLU A 80 -0.34 -11.31 12.63
CA GLU A 80 0.83 -10.69 11.97
C GLU A 80 0.97 -11.00 10.47
N HIS A 81 -0.12 -11.37 9.78
CA HIS A 81 -0.07 -11.76 8.37
C HIS A 81 0.36 -10.63 7.44
N TRP A 82 0.14 -9.39 7.86
CA TRP A 82 0.54 -8.18 7.14
C TRP A 82 2.06 -8.08 6.96
N TRP A 83 2.86 -8.72 7.82
CA TRP A 83 4.33 -8.71 7.74
C TRP A 83 4.86 -9.36 6.46
N TYR A 84 4.14 -10.35 5.94
CA TYR A 84 4.51 -11.11 4.75
C TYR A 84 4.11 -10.43 3.43
N LEU A 85 3.40 -9.29 3.49
CA LEU A 85 3.07 -8.54 2.28
C LEU A 85 4.32 -7.89 1.67
N PRO A 86 4.48 -7.89 0.34
CA PRO A 86 5.61 -7.23 -0.32
C PRO A 86 5.75 -5.74 0.04
N GLU A 87 4.62 -5.05 0.26
CA GLU A 87 4.57 -3.63 0.62
C GLU A 87 4.80 -3.36 2.11
N HIS A 88 5.00 -4.40 2.93
CA HIS A 88 5.20 -4.24 4.37
C HIS A 88 6.43 -3.36 4.67
N ARG A 89 7.52 -3.54 3.91
CA ARG A 89 8.69 -2.69 4.03
C ARG A 89 8.43 -1.37 3.31
N LYS A 90 8.57 -0.26 4.04
CA LYS A 90 8.50 1.10 3.46
C LYS A 90 9.58 1.26 2.39
N ALA A 91 9.19 1.15 1.12
CA ALA A 91 10.07 1.46 0.01
C ALA A 91 10.33 2.98 0.01
N ARG A 92 11.57 3.37 0.30
CA ARG A 92 11.99 4.78 0.13
C ARG A 92 12.07 5.05 -1.36
N ARG A 93 11.05 5.73 -1.89
CA ARG A 93 11.16 6.30 -3.25
C ARG A 93 12.25 7.38 -3.19
N PRO A 94 13.23 7.37 -4.09
CA PRO A 94 14.18 8.48 -4.16
C PRO A 94 13.38 9.76 -4.37
N ARG A 95 13.69 10.79 -3.58
CA ARG A 95 13.13 12.13 -3.83
C ARG A 95 13.53 12.51 -5.25
N ARG A 96 12.58 13.01 -6.04
CA ARG A 96 12.86 13.50 -7.38
C ARG A 96 14.05 14.44 -7.28
N ALA A 97 15.15 14.11 -7.97
CA ALA A 97 16.29 15.01 -8.04
C ALA A 97 15.79 16.33 -8.65
N CYS A 98 16.17 17.45 -8.04
CA CYS A 98 15.84 18.74 -8.62
C CYS A 98 16.46 18.80 -10.02
N LYS A 99 15.67 19.16 -11.03
CA LYS A 99 16.18 19.34 -12.39
C LYS A 99 17.24 20.44 -12.34
N ARG A 100 18.47 20.15 -12.77
CA ARG A 100 19.50 21.18 -12.93
C ARG A 100 18.99 22.22 -13.93
N GLN A 101 18.98 23.48 -13.50
CA GLN A 101 18.73 24.59 -14.42
C GLN A 101 19.91 24.72 -15.38
N ALA A 102 19.63 25.16 -16.61
CA ALA A 102 20.70 25.50 -17.54
C ALA A 102 21.60 26.58 -16.90
N PRO A 103 22.92 26.49 -17.04
CA PRO A 103 23.82 27.57 -16.63
C PRO A 103 23.40 28.88 -17.29
N LYS A 104 23.40 29.97 -16.51
CA LYS A 104 23.06 31.31 -17.03
C LYS A 104 24.14 31.86 -17.97
N PHE A 105 25.37 31.40 -17.80
CA PHE A 105 26.54 31.90 -18.51
C PHE A 105 27.02 30.89 -19.54
N ASP A 106 27.61 31.40 -20.62
CA ASP A 106 28.29 30.57 -21.61
C ASP A 106 29.41 29.76 -20.96
N ARG A 107 29.73 28.60 -21.54
CA ARG A 107 30.76 27.68 -21.04
C ARG A 107 32.10 28.40 -20.89
N ASP A 108 32.42 29.31 -21.81
CA ASP A 108 33.69 30.02 -21.86
C ASP A 108 33.84 31.09 -20.76
N VAL A 109 32.73 31.51 -20.14
CA VAL A 109 32.69 32.47 -19.03
C VAL A 109 32.41 31.77 -17.69
N SER A 110 32.25 30.44 -17.70
CA SER A 110 31.96 29.67 -16.50
C SER A 110 33.16 29.62 -15.55
N ILE A 111 32.91 29.76 -14.24
CA ILE A 111 33.92 29.64 -13.19
C ILE A 111 34.70 28.31 -13.28
N LEU A 112 34.07 27.26 -13.80
CA LEU A 112 34.70 25.94 -13.99
C LEU A 112 35.84 25.95 -15.02
N PHE A 113 35.83 26.90 -15.96
CA PHE A 113 36.82 27.03 -17.03
C PHE A 113 37.60 28.35 -16.94
N ARG A 114 37.65 28.98 -15.76
CA ARG A 114 38.37 30.25 -15.59
C ARG A 114 39.88 30.05 -15.86
N PRO A 115 40.55 30.99 -16.54
CA PRO A 115 41.98 30.89 -16.79
C PRO A 115 42.79 30.96 -15.47
N ASP A 116 43.91 30.23 -15.43
CA ASP A 116 44.69 30.01 -14.20
C ASP A 116 45.23 31.30 -13.56
N ASN A 117 45.53 32.31 -14.35
CA ASN A 117 45.99 33.62 -13.88
C ASN A 117 44.95 34.30 -12.95
N VAL A 118 43.67 34.27 -13.33
CA VAL A 118 42.55 34.73 -12.50
C VAL A 118 42.35 33.79 -11.32
N ALA A 119 42.59 32.49 -11.51
CA ALA A 119 42.42 31.51 -10.45
C ALA A 119 43.36 31.71 -9.27
N HIS A 120 44.60 32.06 -9.58
CA HIS A 120 45.68 32.29 -8.62
C HIS A 120 45.85 33.75 -8.23
N ARG A 121 44.94 34.65 -8.68
CA ARG A 121 44.95 36.09 -8.38
C ARG A 121 46.36 36.69 -8.58
N ARG A 122 46.98 36.35 -9.71
CA ARG A 122 48.26 36.91 -10.13
C ARG A 122 47.97 38.12 -11.01
N GLU A 123 47.92 39.29 -10.40
CA GLU A 123 47.87 40.58 -11.12
C GLU A 123 49.32 41.03 -11.38
N SER A 124 49.55 41.56 -12.59
CA SER A 124 50.82 42.21 -12.99
C SER A 124 50.73 43.70 -12.72
#